data_AF-K7LEN8-F1
#
_entry.id   AF-K7LEN8-F1
#
_cell.length_a   1.000
_cell.length_b   1.000
_cell.length_c   1.000
_cell.angle_alpha   90.00
_cell.angle_beta   90.00
_cell.angle_gamma   90.00
#
_symmetry.space_group_name_H-M   'P 1'
#
loop_
_entity.id
_entity.type
_entity.pdbx_description
1 polymer ?
#
loop_
_entity_poly.entity_id
_entity_poly.type
_entity_poly.pdbx_seq_one_letter_code
_entity_poly.pdbx_strand_id
1 'polypeptide(L)' 'MNIVSYNVRGLGKGVKWAAVRRLARKNKMDILCIQETKKEQIDKPMCQALWGDMDVVWEFQPAINTAE' A
#
# COMPACT_ATOMS: atom_id res chain seq x y z
N MET A 1 -1.04 -9.19 17.27
CA MET A 1 -0.71 -8.17 16.26
C MET A 1 -0.39 -8.88 14.95
N ASN A 2 -1.25 -8.72 13.96
CA ASN A 2 -1.14 -9.34 12.64
C ASN A 2 -0.54 -8.35 11.67
N ILE A 3 0.70 -8.60 11.25
CA ILE A 3 1.43 -7.75 10.32
C ILE A 3 1.55 -8.48 8.99
N VAL A 4 1.23 -7.80 7.90
CA VAL A 4 1.43 -8.29 6.54
C VAL A 4 2.48 -7.42 5.86
N SER A 5 3.48 -8.06 5.25
CA SER A 5 4.50 -7.40 4.46
C SER A 5 4.47 -7.95 3.05
N TYR A 6 4.34 -7.08 2.05
CA TYR A 6 4.23 -7.49 0.65
C TYR A 6 5.00 -6.56 -0.29
N ASN A 7 6.00 -7.14 -0.96
CA ASN A 7 6.75 -6.47 -2.02
C ASN A 7 5.98 -6.57 -3.33
N VAL A 8 5.44 -5.44 -3.81
CA VAL A 8 4.55 -5.41 -4.99
C VAL A 8 5.28 -5.24 -6.32
N ARG A 9 6.54 -4.73 -6.30
CA ARG A 9 7.31 -4.37 -7.51
C ARG A 9 6.50 -3.51 -8.49
N GLY A 10 6.03 -2.36 -8.02
CA GLY A 10 5.18 -1.41 -8.73
C GLY A 10 3.70 -1.59 -8.37
N LEU A 11 3.12 -0.62 -7.66
CA LEU A 11 1.74 -0.71 -7.16
C LEU A 11 0.70 -0.41 -8.25
N GLY A 12 0.93 0.61 -9.08
CA GLY A 12 0.02 1.00 -10.17
C GLY A 12 -1.44 1.26 -9.74
N LYS A 13 -2.37 1.35 -10.70
CA LYS A 13 -3.83 1.38 -10.47
C LYS A 13 -4.57 0.14 -11.01
N GLY A 14 -3.83 -0.86 -11.49
CA GLY A 14 -4.38 -2.04 -12.15
C GLY A 14 -4.56 -3.25 -11.23
N VAL A 15 -4.19 -4.43 -11.72
CA VAL A 15 -4.40 -5.73 -11.05
C VAL A 15 -3.77 -5.78 -9.65
N LYS A 16 -2.54 -5.28 -9.50
CA LYS A 16 -1.82 -5.30 -8.22
C LYS A 16 -2.53 -4.46 -7.16
N TRP A 17 -3.01 -3.28 -7.53
CA TRP A 17 -3.81 -2.42 -6.66
C TRP A 17 -5.06 -3.15 -6.12
N ALA A 18 -5.83 -3.77 -7.02
CA ALA A 18 -7.02 -4.53 -6.64
C ALA A 18 -6.68 -5.71 -5.71
N ALA A 19 -5.57 -6.42 -5.97
CA ALA A 19 -5.11 -7.52 -5.14
C ALA A 19 -4.73 -7.07 -3.72
N VAL A 20 -3.97 -5.97 -3.59
CA VAL A 20 -3.58 -5.41 -2.30
C VAL A 20 -4.80 -4.90 -1.53
N ARG A 21 -5.73 -4.21 -2.20
CA ARG A 21 -6.99 -3.75 -1.58
C ARG A 21 -7.83 -4.92 -1.06
N ARG A 22 -7.91 -6.01 -1.83
CA ARG A 22 -8.60 -7.24 -1.39
C ARG A 22 -7.89 -7.88 -0.19
N LEU A 23 -6.56 -7.88 -0.19
CA LEU A 23 -5.77 -8.40 0.92
C LEU A 23 -6.05 -7.60 2.21
N ALA A 24 -5.99 -6.27 2.14
CA ALA A 24 -6.26 -5.36 3.26
C ALA A 24 -7.68 -5.55 3.83
N ARG A 25 -8.68 -5.69 2.95
CA ARG A 25 -10.09 -5.79 3.38
C ARG A 25 -10.52 -7.17 3.89
N LYS A 26 -9.87 -8.24 3.43
CA LYS A 26 -10.30 -9.61 3.75
C LYS A 26 -9.74 -10.10 5.08
N ASN A 27 -8.58 -9.61 5.48
CA ASN A 27 -7.88 -10.08 6.67
C ASN A 27 -7.97 -9.04 7.78
N LYS A 28 -8.19 -9.47 9.02
CA LYS A 28 -8.04 -8.61 10.21
C LYS A 28 -6.55 -8.42 10.50
N MET A 29 -5.91 -7.55 9.71
CA MET A 29 -4.53 -7.13 9.90
C MET A 29 -4.46 -5.81 10.63
N ASP A 30 -3.46 -5.68 11.50
CA ASP A 30 -3.20 -4.45 12.25
C ASP A 30 -2.27 -3.52 11.45
N ILE A 31 -1.34 -4.08 10.66
CA ILE A 31 -0.36 -3.32 9.87
C ILE A 31 -0.17 -3.98 8.50
N LEU A 32 -0.18 -3.16 7.43
CA LEU A 32 0.17 -3.56 6.06
C LEU A 32 1.39 -2.76 5.58
N CYS A 33 2.51 -3.45 5.39
CA CYS A 33 3.71 -2.91 4.77
C CYS A 33 3.75 -3.26 3.29
N ILE A 34 3.88 -2.25 2.43
CA ILE A 34 3.97 -2.43 0.97
C ILE A 34 5.30 -1.89 0.50
N GLN A 35 6.16 -2.76 -0.05
CA GLN A 35 7.48 -2.36 -0.54
C GLN A 35 7.56 -2.31 -2.06
N GLU A 36 8.58 -1.61 -2.57
CA GLU A 36 8.82 -1.44 -4.01
C GLU A 36 7.60 -0.89 -4.74
N THR A 37 6.88 0.06 -4.14
CA THR A 37 5.64 0.62 -4.73
C THR A 37 5.91 1.37 -6.03
N LYS A 38 7.16 1.83 -6.24
CA LYS A 38 7.58 2.73 -7.32
C LYS A 38 6.74 4.01 -7.37
N LYS A 39 6.31 4.47 -6.20
CA LYS A 39 5.54 5.71 -6.02
C LYS A 39 6.42 6.78 -5.41
N GLU A 40 6.49 7.94 -6.06
CA GLU A 40 7.16 9.13 -5.54
C GLU A 40 6.28 9.89 -4.54
N GLN A 41 4.96 9.71 -4.63
CA GLN A 41 3.98 10.33 -3.74
C GLN A 41 2.90 9.32 -3.37
N ILE A 42 2.46 9.39 -2.11
CA ILE A 42 1.30 8.71 -1.55
C ILE A 42 0.48 9.76 -0.81
N ASP A 43 -0.81 9.83 -1.09
CA ASP A 43 -1.73 10.77 -0.46
C ASP A 43 -2.78 10.06 0.42
N LYS A 44 -3.49 10.85 1.23
CA LYS A 44 -4.55 10.35 2.11
C LYS A 44 -5.63 9.58 1.35
N PRO A 45 -6.19 10.08 0.24
CA PRO A 45 -7.20 9.34 -0.53
C PRO A 45 -6.72 7.98 -1.01
N MET A 46 -5.46 7.85 -1.43
CA MET A 46 -4.88 6.57 -1.85
C MET A 46 -4.83 5.58 -0.69
N CYS A 47 -4.36 5.98 0.48
CA CYS A 47 -4.31 5.12 1.66
C CYS A 47 -5.70 4.67 2.12
N GLN A 48 -6.64 5.61 2.21
CA GLN A 48 -8.04 5.30 2.54
C GLN A 48 -8.70 4.37 1.52
N ALA A 49 -8.43 4.57 0.23
CA ALA A 49 -8.96 3.70 -0.82
C ALA A 49 -8.37 2.29 -0.77
N LEU A 50 -7.10 2.15 -0.40
CA LEU A 50 -6.41 0.87 -0.30
C LEU A 50 -6.86 0.09 0.93
N TRP A 51 -6.89 0.74 2.09
CA TRP A 51 -7.26 0.15 3.36
C TRP A 51 -8.77 -0.09 3.48
N GLY A 52 -9.57 0.92 3.13
CA GLY A 52 -11.02 0.90 3.22
C GLY A 52 -11.60 1.53 4.48
N ASP A 53 -10.79 2.21 5.29
CA ASP A 53 -11.20 3.00 6.45
C ASP A 53 -10.71 4.44 6.28
N MET A 54 -11.51 5.41 6.75
CA MET A 54 -11.13 6.83 6.73
C MET A 54 -10.12 7.20 7.81
N ASP A 55 -10.07 6.44 8.90
CA ASP A 55 -9.21 6.70 10.07
C ASP A 55 -7.86 5.96 9.97
N VAL A 56 -7.54 5.42 8.80
CA VAL A 56 -6.24 4.78 8.55
C VAL A 56 -5.11 5.80 8.71
N VAL A 57 -4.08 5.41 9.47
CA VAL A 57 -2.81 6.12 9.57
C VAL A 57 -1.80 5.42 8.66
N TRP A 58 -0.96 6.20 7.99
CA TRP A 58 0.07 5.66 7.12
C TRP A 58 1.37 6.46 7.24
N GLU A 59 2.47 5.77 6.97
CA GLU A 59 3.79 6.33 6.78
C GLU A 59 4.28 5.98 5.39
N PHE A 60 5.11 6.84 4.80
CA PHE A 60 5.56 6.66 3.43
C PHE A 60 7.00 7.12 3.25
N GLN A 61 7.78 6.27 2.60
CA GLN A 61 9.10 6.61 2.07
C GLN A 61 9.00 6.75 0.54
N PRO A 62 9.31 7.92 -0.04
CA PRO A 62 9.26 8.12 -1.48
C PRO A 62 10.27 7.24 -2.23
N ALA A 63 9.82 6.70 -3.36
CA ALA A 63 10.70 6.00 -4.31
C ALA A 63 11.56 7.04 -5.05
N ILE A 64 12.66 7.44 -4.41
CA ILE A 64 13.69 8.31 -4.99
C ILE A 64 14.84 7.47 -5.53
N ASN A 65 15.53 7.97 -6.56
CA ASN A 65 16.70 7.34 -7.20
C ASN A 65 16.42 5.91 -7.71
N THR A 66 15.35 5.76 -8.51
CA THR A 66 15.16 4.50 -9.25
C THR A 66 16.34 4.34 -10.21
N ALA A 67 17.12 3.27 -10.05
CA ALA A 67 18.23 2.97 -10.97
C ALA A 67 17.69 2.84 -12.40
N GLU A 68 18.27 3.63 -13.32
CA GLU A 68 18.03 3.54 -14.77
C GLU A 68 18.50 2.19 -15.34
#